data_AF-A0A0H3MDE3-F1
#
_entry.id   AF-A0A0H3MDE3-F1
#
_cell.length_a   1.000
_cell.length_b   1.000
_cell.length_c   1.000
_cell.angle_alpha   90.00
_cell.angle_beta   90.00
_cell.angle_gamma   90.00
#
_symmetry.space_group_name_H-M   'P 1'
#
loop_
_entity.id
_entity.type
_entity.pdbx_description
1 polymer ?
#
loop_
_entity_poly.entity_id
_entity_poly.type
_entity_poly.pdbx_seq_one_letter_code
_entity_poly.pdbx_strand_id
1 'polypeptide(L)'
;MRVGIPTETKNNEFRVAITPAGVAELTRRGHEVLIQAGAGEGSAITDADFKAAGAQLVGTADQVWADADLLLKVKEPIAAEYGRLRHGRSCSRSCIWPRHVLAPMRCWIPAPRQLPTRPSRPPTAHYPCLPR
;
A
#
# COMPACT_ATOMS: atom_id res chain seq x y z
N MET A 1 -3.43 4.96 -12.75
CA MET A 1 -3.23 4.15 -11.53
C MET A 1 -4.58 3.83 -10.95
N ARG A 2 -4.75 2.59 -10.49
CA ARG A 2 -5.98 2.07 -9.89
C ARG A 2 -5.91 2.23 -8.38
N VAL A 3 -6.87 2.96 -7.82
CA VAL A 3 -7.01 3.17 -6.38
C VAL A 3 -8.14 2.28 -5.88
N GLY A 4 -7.84 1.33 -5.01
CA GLY A 4 -8.79 0.39 -4.44
C GLY A 4 -9.22 0.76 -3.03
N ILE A 5 -10.51 0.73 -2.78
CA ILE A 5 -11.13 0.95 -1.48
C ILE A 5 -12.03 -0.25 -1.15
N PRO A 6 -11.51 -1.25 -0.40
CA PRO A 6 -12.32 -2.36 0.09
C PRO A 6 -13.17 -1.91 1.29
N THR A 7 -14.22 -2.66 1.59
CA THR A 7 -15.01 -2.48 2.81
C THR A 7 -14.15 -2.80 4.03
N GLU A 8 -14.34 -2.08 5.14
CA GLU A 8 -13.64 -2.38 6.39
C GLU A 8 -14.23 -3.63 7.06
N THR A 9 -13.36 -4.57 7.39
CA THR A 9 -13.74 -5.87 7.99
C THR A 9 -13.61 -5.87 9.52
N LYS A 10 -13.14 -4.75 10.12
CA LYS A 10 -12.89 -4.68 11.56
C LYS A 10 -14.21 -4.44 12.32
N ASN A 11 -14.37 -5.12 13.45
CA ASN A 11 -15.58 -5.01 14.26
C ASN A 11 -15.83 -3.54 14.66
N ASN A 12 -17.07 -3.08 14.46
CA ASN A 12 -17.53 -1.73 14.80
C ASN A 12 -16.81 -0.57 14.06
N GLU A 13 -16.25 -0.83 12.88
CA GLU A 13 -15.67 0.19 11.99
C GLU A 13 -16.58 0.44 10.79
N PHE A 14 -17.32 1.54 10.83
CA PHE A 14 -18.29 1.93 9.80
C PHE A 14 -17.76 3.01 8.84
N ARG A 15 -16.52 3.45 9.06
CA ARG A 15 -15.88 4.50 8.26
C ARG A 15 -15.33 3.94 6.95
N VAL A 16 -15.41 4.74 5.90
CA VAL A 16 -14.80 4.48 4.60
C VAL A 16 -13.53 5.33 4.41
N ALA A 17 -12.54 4.81 3.69
CA ALA A 17 -11.25 5.48 3.50
C ALA A 17 -11.31 6.71 2.55
N ILE A 18 -12.41 6.88 1.82
CA ILE A 18 -12.59 7.96 0.85
C ILE A 18 -14.06 8.42 0.80
N THR A 19 -14.26 9.71 0.54
CA THR A 19 -15.59 10.31 0.31
C THR A 19 -15.82 10.50 -1.20
N PRO A 20 -17.08 10.67 -1.67
CA PRO A 20 -17.37 10.94 -3.08
C PRO A 20 -16.60 12.14 -3.64
N ALA A 21 -16.35 13.18 -2.83
CA ALA A 21 -15.52 14.31 -3.22
C ALA A 21 -14.05 13.91 -3.49
N GLY A 22 -13.49 13.02 -2.66
CA GLY A 22 -12.15 12.47 -2.89
C GLY A 22 -12.08 11.60 -4.14
N VAL A 23 -13.15 10.81 -4.42
CA VAL A 23 -13.28 10.04 -5.65
C VAL A 23 -13.26 10.96 -6.86
N ALA A 24 -14.08 12.01 -6.86
CA ALA A 24 -14.16 12.96 -7.96
C ALA A 24 -12.81 13.62 -8.27
N GLU A 25 -12.00 13.96 -7.25
CA GLU A 25 -10.66 14.50 -7.46
C GLU A 25 -9.68 13.48 -8.04
N LEU A 26 -9.76 12.22 -7.62
CA LEU A 26 -8.90 11.16 -8.16
C LEU A 26 -9.27 10.85 -9.63
N THR A 27 -10.55 10.77 -9.94
CA THR A 27 -11.02 10.54 -11.31
C THR A 27 -10.68 11.73 -12.22
N ARG A 28 -10.81 12.97 -11.72
CA ARG A 28 -10.38 14.19 -12.43
C ARG A 28 -8.88 14.19 -12.77
N ARG A 29 -8.04 13.55 -11.95
CA ARG A 29 -6.60 13.40 -12.20
C ARG A 29 -6.26 12.22 -13.13
N GLY A 30 -7.25 11.50 -13.65
CA GLY A 30 -7.05 10.34 -14.51
C GLY A 30 -6.70 9.06 -13.75
N HIS A 31 -7.10 8.94 -12.48
CA HIS A 31 -7.00 7.71 -11.72
C HIS A 31 -8.32 6.93 -11.77
N GLU A 32 -8.23 5.61 -11.88
CA GLU A 32 -9.39 4.72 -11.80
C GLU A 32 -9.63 4.40 -10.33
N VAL A 33 -10.86 4.61 -9.84
CA VAL A 33 -11.21 4.34 -8.44
C VAL A 33 -12.11 3.11 -8.38
N LEU A 34 -11.65 2.06 -7.71
CA LEU A 34 -12.34 0.80 -7.49
C LEU A 34 -12.88 0.78 -6.06
N ILE A 35 -14.18 0.66 -5.88
CA ILE A 35 -14.82 0.63 -4.55
C ILE A 35 -15.62 -0.65 -4.41
N GLN A 36 -15.47 -1.33 -3.28
CA GLN A 36 -16.32 -2.48 -2.97
C GLN A 36 -17.77 -2.04 -2.74
N ALA A 37 -18.73 -2.73 -3.35
CA ALA A 37 -20.15 -2.50 -3.12
C ALA A 37 -20.48 -2.60 -1.62
N GLY A 38 -21.20 -1.61 -1.09
CA GLY A 38 -21.54 -1.52 0.33
C GLY A 38 -20.44 -0.95 1.23
N ALA A 39 -19.27 -0.53 0.71
CA ALA A 39 -18.19 0.01 1.53
C ALA A 39 -18.54 1.31 2.26
N GLY A 40 -19.47 2.10 1.71
CA GLY A 40 -19.88 3.40 2.25
C GLY A 40 -21.13 3.37 3.13
N GLU A 41 -21.85 2.25 3.20
CA GLU A 41 -23.16 2.19 3.88
C GLU A 41 -23.06 2.58 5.35
N GLY A 42 -21.98 2.17 6.03
CA GLY A 42 -21.71 2.55 7.41
C GLY A 42 -21.45 4.04 7.63
N SER A 43 -21.08 4.78 6.57
CA SER A 43 -20.83 6.22 6.59
C SER A 43 -21.96 7.03 5.97
N ALA A 44 -23.13 6.43 5.75
CA ALA A 44 -24.27 7.03 5.05
C ALA A 44 -23.94 7.52 3.63
N ILE A 45 -22.99 6.85 2.95
CA ILE A 45 -22.63 7.12 1.56
C ILE A 45 -23.08 5.91 0.75
N THR A 46 -23.98 6.14 -0.21
CA THR A 46 -24.51 5.04 -1.02
C THR A 46 -23.57 4.68 -2.17
N ASP A 47 -23.69 3.46 -2.67
CA ASP A 47 -22.99 3.03 -3.88
C ASP A 47 -23.32 3.94 -5.08
N ALA A 48 -24.54 4.48 -5.13
CA ALA A 48 -24.95 5.43 -6.16
C ALA A 48 -24.14 6.73 -6.11
N ASP A 49 -23.82 7.24 -4.92
CA ASP A 49 -23.00 8.46 -4.75
C ASP A 49 -21.59 8.24 -5.27
N PHE A 50 -21.01 7.08 -4.99
CA PHE A 50 -19.69 6.72 -5.51
C PHE A 50 -19.69 6.55 -7.03
N LYS A 51 -20.72 5.91 -7.59
CA LYS A 51 -20.88 5.76 -9.04
C LYS A 51 -21.06 7.12 -9.72
N ALA A 52 -21.84 8.02 -9.13
CA ALA A 52 -22.02 9.38 -9.63
C ALA A 52 -20.71 10.20 -9.60
N ALA A 53 -19.84 9.96 -8.61
CA ALA A 53 -18.50 10.55 -8.54
C ALA A 53 -17.49 9.94 -9.53
N GLY A 54 -17.87 8.90 -10.27
CA GLY A 54 -17.02 8.23 -11.27
C GLY A 54 -16.22 7.03 -10.74
N ALA A 55 -16.56 6.50 -9.57
CA ALA A 55 -15.99 5.23 -9.11
C ALA A 55 -16.60 4.04 -9.87
N GLN A 56 -15.78 3.00 -10.03
CA GLN A 56 -16.21 1.68 -10.45
C GLN A 56 -16.52 0.83 -9.21
N LEU A 57 -17.77 0.36 -9.12
CA LEU A 57 -18.22 -0.52 -8.06
C LEU A 57 -17.83 -1.97 -8.37
N VAL A 58 -17.31 -2.66 -7.36
CA VAL A 58 -16.79 -4.02 -7.45
C VAL A 58 -17.49 -4.89 -6.41
N GLY A 59 -17.95 -6.08 -6.82
CA GLY A 59 -18.76 -6.93 -5.94
C GLY A 59 -17.97 -7.66 -4.84
N THR A 60 -16.65 -7.79 -4.98
CA THR A 60 -15.82 -8.56 -4.03
C THR A 60 -14.59 -7.79 -3.57
N ALA A 61 -14.23 -7.97 -2.30
CA ALA A 61 -12.97 -7.45 -1.77
C ALA A 61 -11.78 -7.99 -2.55
N ASP A 62 -11.76 -9.30 -2.86
CA ASP A 62 -10.65 -9.94 -3.56
C ASP A 62 -10.32 -9.28 -4.90
N GLN A 63 -11.34 -8.84 -5.65
CA GLN A 63 -11.14 -8.13 -6.90
C GLN A 63 -10.54 -6.73 -6.68
N VAL A 64 -11.00 -5.98 -5.67
CA VAL A 64 -10.39 -4.68 -5.31
C VAL A 64 -8.92 -4.85 -4.94
N TRP A 65 -8.61 -5.87 -4.13
CA TRP A 65 -7.24 -6.20 -3.74
C TRP A 65 -6.38 -6.69 -4.91
N ALA A 66 -6.98 -7.37 -5.90
CA ALA A 66 -6.30 -7.89 -7.08
C ALA A 66 -6.04 -6.81 -8.15
N ASP A 67 -6.92 -5.82 -8.31
CA ASP A 67 -6.84 -4.85 -9.42
C ASP A 67 -6.24 -3.50 -9.01
N ALA A 68 -6.17 -3.18 -7.71
CA ALA A 68 -5.70 -1.88 -7.23
C ALA A 68 -4.17 -1.75 -7.11
N ASP A 69 -3.58 -0.72 -7.72
CA ASP A 69 -2.16 -0.36 -7.55
C ASP A 69 -1.91 0.27 -6.17
N LEU A 70 -2.87 1.07 -5.70
CA LEU A 70 -2.86 1.76 -4.42
C LEU A 70 -4.10 1.35 -3.62
N LEU A 71 -3.90 0.74 -2.45
CA LEU A 71 -5.00 0.39 -1.54
C LEU A 71 -5.13 1.45 -0.45
N LEU A 72 -6.34 1.99 -0.28
CA LEU A 72 -6.69 2.93 0.76
C LEU A 72 -7.61 2.26 1.78
N LYS A 73 -7.13 2.18 3.03
CA LYS A 73 -7.88 1.65 4.18
C LYS A 73 -7.76 2.59 5.38
N VAL A 74 -8.75 2.50 6.27
CA VAL A 74 -8.82 3.23 7.54
C VAL A 74 -7.95 2.53 8.60
N LYS A 75 -8.07 1.20 8.72
CA LYS A 75 -7.38 0.39 9.73
C LYS A 75 -6.27 -0.49 9.15
N GLU A 76 -5.42 -1.03 10.03
CA GLU A 76 -4.50 -2.12 9.66
C GLU A 76 -5.23 -3.28 8.98
N PRO A 77 -4.61 -3.91 7.97
CA PRO A 77 -5.02 -5.22 7.52
C PRO A 77 -5.06 -6.22 8.68
N ILE A 78 -6.09 -7.06 8.74
CA ILE A 78 -6.21 -8.12 9.73
C ILE A 78 -5.65 -9.45 9.20
N ALA A 79 -5.53 -10.46 10.07
CA ALA A 79 -4.99 -11.77 9.70
C ALA A 79 -5.68 -12.41 8.48
N ALA A 80 -6.99 -12.21 8.33
CA ALA A 80 -7.76 -12.68 7.17
C ALA A 80 -7.37 -11.99 5.85
N GLU A 81 -6.79 -10.78 5.90
CA GLU A 81 -6.37 -10.00 4.74
C GLU A 81 -4.88 -10.19 4.43
N TYR A 82 -4.09 -10.86 5.29
CA TYR A 82 -2.66 -11.07 5.06
C TYR A 82 -2.38 -11.88 3.78
N GLY A 83 -3.27 -12.82 3.43
CA GLY A 83 -3.16 -13.58 2.17
C GLY A 83 -3.38 -12.73 0.91
N ARG A 84 -3.92 -11.51 1.05
CA ARG A 84 -4.19 -10.58 -0.06
C ARG A 84 -3.06 -9.57 -0.27
N LEU A 85 -2.10 -9.48 0.65
CA LEU A 85 -0.94 -8.59 0.53
C LEU A 85 0.02 -9.14 -0.54
N ARG A 86 0.31 -8.33 -1.56
CA ARG A 86 1.22 -8.68 -2.68
C ARG A 86 2.43 -7.75 -2.74
N HIS A 87 3.56 -8.26 -3.19
CA HIS A 87 4.81 -7.48 -3.33
C HIS A 87 4.63 -6.38 -4.37
N GLY A 88 5.06 -5.15 -4.06
CA GLY A 88 5.05 -4.02 -5.00
C GLY A 88 3.81 -3.11 -4.96
N ARG A 89 2.80 -3.38 -4.12
CA ARG A 89 1.66 -2.47 -3.93
C ARG A 89 1.83 -1.64 -2.67
N SER A 90 1.62 -0.34 -2.80
CA SER A 90 1.65 0.58 -1.67
C SER A 90 0.30 0.50 -0.95
N CYS A 91 0.28 0.02 0.28
CA CYS A 91 -0.87 0.13 1.16
C CYS A 91 -0.67 1.40 1.99
N SER A 92 -1.28 2.51 1.57
CA SER A 92 -1.19 3.77 2.30
C SER A 92 -2.24 3.78 3.41
N ARG A 93 -1.78 3.86 4.66
CA ARG A 93 -2.65 4.05 5.82
C ARG A 93 -3.16 5.49 5.82
N SER A 94 -4.46 5.71 5.63
CA SER A 94 -5.05 7.06 5.58
C SER A 94 -5.17 7.69 6.99
N CYS A 95 -5.35 6.89 8.04
CA CYS A 95 -5.37 7.40 9.42
C CYS A 95 -3.98 7.47 10.05
N ILE A 96 -3.50 8.69 10.28
CA ILE A 96 -2.42 9.05 11.21
C ILE A 96 -2.59 8.25 12.51
N TRP A 97 -1.67 7.31 12.76
CA TRP A 97 -1.58 6.63 14.06
C TRP A 97 -0.54 7.38 14.91
N PRO A 98 -0.86 7.77 16.17
CA PRO A 98 0.16 8.23 17.09
C PRO A 98 1.16 7.10 17.36
N ARG A 99 2.44 7.49 17.48
CA ARG A 99 3.68 6.70 17.40
C ARG A 99 3.86 5.47 18.30
N HIS A 100 2.83 4.99 19.00
CA HIS A 100 2.96 4.08 20.15
C HIS A 100 2.72 2.59 19.91
N VAL A 101 2.45 2.13 18.68
CA VAL A 101 2.49 0.70 18.35
C VAL A 101 3.53 0.47 17.26
N LEU A 102 4.78 0.39 17.71
CA LEU A 102 5.94 -0.06 16.94
C LEU A 102 6.31 -1.47 17.38
N ALA A 103 5.89 -2.49 16.62
CA ALA A 103 6.66 -3.70 16.31
C ALA A 103 5.81 -4.69 15.46
N PRO A 104 6.32 -5.25 14.34
CA PRO A 104 7.30 -4.74 13.40
C PRO A 104 6.75 -4.81 11.96
N MET A 105 6.35 -3.67 11.36
CA MET A 105 6.29 -3.53 9.89
C MET A 105 7.60 -2.89 9.39
N ARG A 106 8.71 -3.54 9.76
CA ARG A 106 10.07 -3.26 9.27
C ARG A 106 10.55 -4.56 8.65
N CYS A 107 10.07 -4.89 7.45
CA CYS A 107 10.68 -5.85 6.52
C CYS A 107 9.69 -6.13 5.40
N TRP A 108 9.67 -5.28 4.38
CA TRP A 108 9.52 -5.74 2.99
C TRP A 108 10.07 -4.71 2.01
N ILE A 109 11.25 -4.18 2.36
CA ILE A 109 12.23 -3.76 1.38
C ILE A 109 13.11 -5.00 1.21
N PRO A 110 13.24 -5.61 0.02
CA PRO A 110 14.23 -6.65 -0.17
C PRO A 110 15.60 -6.05 0.13
N ALA A 111 16.35 -6.68 1.02
CA ALA A 111 17.75 -6.32 1.25
C ALA A 111 18.45 -6.19 -0.12
N PRO A 112 19.31 -5.18 -0.33
CA PRO A 112 20.06 -5.06 -1.58
C PRO A 112 20.83 -6.36 -1.77
N ARG A 113 20.54 -7.02 -2.91
CA ARG A 113 21.22 -8.21 -3.42
C ARG A 113 22.72 -8.01 -3.21
N GLN A 114 23.32 -8.80 -2.33
CA GLN A 114 24.75 -8.75 -2.06
C GLN A 114 25.50 -8.85 -3.40
N LEU A 115 26.20 -7.78 -3.78
CA LEU A 115 27.20 -7.82 -4.84
C LEU A 115 28.24 -8.87 -4.46
N PRO A 116 28.66 -9.75 -5.39
CA PRO A 116 29.73 -10.71 -5.11
C PRO A 116 31.00 -9.94 -4.73
N THR A 117 31.49 -10.19 -3.52
CA THR A 117 32.72 -9.63 -2.98
C THR A 117 33.90 -9.98 -3.89
N ARG A 118 34.52 -8.93 -4.44
CA ARG A 118 35.83 -8.98 -5.11
C ARG A 118 36.84 -9.69 -4.20
N PRO A 119 37.63 -10.67 -4.69
CA PRO A 119 38.70 -11.25 -3.89
C PRO A 119 39.79 -10.20 -3.62
N SER A 120 40.15 -10.09 -2.35
CA SER A 120 41.22 -9.27 -1.79
C SER A 120 42.57 -9.56 -2.45
N ARG A 121 43.25 -8.52 -2.95
CA ARG A 121 44.68 -8.58 -3.31
C ARG A 121 45.54 -8.81 -2.05
N PRO A 122 46.63 -9.59 -2.14
CA PRO A 122 47.55 -9.85 -1.02
C PRO A 122 48.43 -8.63 -0.68
N PRO A 123 49.03 -8.60 0.52
CA PRO A 123 49.63 -7.40 1.11
C PRO A 123 50.94 -6.97 0.44
N THR A 124 51.11 -5.64 0.45
CA THR A 124 52.27 -4.82 0.14
C THR A 124 53.64 -5.49 0.35
N ALA A 125 54.38 -5.65 -0.75
CA ALA A 125 55.82 -5.87 -0.72
C ALA A 125 56.54 -4.56 -0.38
N HIS A 126 57.36 -4.63 0.66
CA HIS A 126 58.40 -3.65 0.96
C HIS A 126 59.35 -3.48 -0.23
N TYR A 127 59.56 -2.24 -0.66
CA TYR A 127 60.73 -1.86 -1.47
C TYR A 127 61.60 -0.91 -0.63
N PRO A 128 62.87 -1.25 -0.34
CA PRO A 128 63.81 -0.29 0.18
C PRO A 128 64.36 0.59 -0.96
N CYS A 129 64.49 1.89 -0.67
CA CYS A 129 65.14 2.88 -1.51
C CYS A 129 66.60 2.49 -1.81
N LEU A 130 67.01 2.59 -3.07
CA LEU A 130 68.41 2.69 -3.49
C LEU A 130 68.63 4.08 -4.11
N PRO A 131 69.71 4.79 -3.76
CA PRO A 131 70.03 6.08 -4.35
C PRO A 131 70.81 5.93 -5.67
N ARG A 132 70.85 7.07 -6.38
CA ARG A 132 71.50 7.40 -7.66
C ARG A 132 72.79 6.65 -8.02
#